data_AF-W7Q5S5-F1
#
_entry.id   AF-W7Q5S5-F1
#
_cell.length_a   1.000
_cell.length_b   1.000
_cell.length_c   1.000
_cell.angle_alpha   90.00
_cell.angle_beta   90.00
_cell.angle_gamma   90.00
#
_symmetry.space_group_name_H-M   'P 1'
#
loop_
_entity.id
_entity.type
_entity.pdbx_description
1 polymer ?
#
loop_
_entity_poly.entity_id
_entity_poly.type
_entity_poly.pdbx_seq_one_letter_code
_entity_poly.pdbx_strand_id
1 'polypeptide(L)'
;MTQISKHYPTHTPITDSELIIGDKALYWSVIGLSVIVYFILLLLWIGLYKKQANHEQFYQVSAAKFVLMNTLTLGMFSAYWFYRNFKHIQFTYEQDISPVWRAIFFIFFIHSLWTQVQKNSIRKIASDRLLVYSIAMGLTCLLINISSEFDIGVFFVFTDLAIAIVLLPLLNAVNQLEQQGSVKQGITSNSTFNGFHIGVASAYLFMTVFTVTEFFNLTPQNKVVEGKKLWHHDINMMVNKGIVQPKEPIKLFYSDALVWFKADGNGFTEQRVFSYWVLEGVFYSEVAEYQNIANIKVEWGEDDENSVITITRTDNSEFYLYVSSLDGKDKEFESKLRALWQVNNKLPS
;
A
#
# COMPACT_ATOMS: atom_id res chain seq x y z
N MET A 1 9.39 36.70 -43.68
CA MET A 1 8.99 35.44 -43.01
C MET A 1 8.98 35.71 -41.53
N THR A 2 7.79 35.90 -40.96
CA THR A 2 7.59 36.18 -39.54
C THR A 2 7.81 34.87 -38.78
N GLN A 3 8.92 34.75 -38.03
CA GLN A 3 9.08 33.65 -37.08
C GLN A 3 8.02 33.83 -36.00
N ILE A 4 6.99 32.99 -36.03
CA ILE A 4 6.06 32.84 -34.92
C ILE A 4 6.85 32.09 -33.84
N SER A 5 7.44 32.85 -32.92
CA SER A 5 7.87 32.31 -31.63
C SER A 5 6.63 31.70 -30.98
N LYS A 6 6.56 30.36 -30.95
CA LYS A 6 5.57 29.67 -30.13
C LYS A 6 5.95 29.93 -28.69
N HIS A 7 5.30 30.89 -28.07
CA HIS A 7 5.41 31.13 -26.64
C HIS A 7 4.64 30.00 -25.94
N TYR A 8 5.35 28.92 -25.61
CA TYR A 8 4.83 27.89 -24.72
C TYR A 8 4.76 28.50 -23.32
N PRO A 9 3.67 28.30 -22.56
CA PRO A 9 3.67 28.67 -21.16
C PRO A 9 4.84 27.96 -20.49
N THR A 10 5.76 28.73 -19.93
CA THR A 10 6.86 28.19 -19.14
C THR A 10 6.24 27.45 -17.95
N HIS A 11 6.64 26.19 -17.75
CA HIS A 11 6.38 25.43 -16.55
C HIS A 11 6.98 26.22 -15.37
N THR A 12 6.16 27.00 -14.66
CA THR A 12 6.62 27.92 -13.61
C THR A 12 6.16 27.44 -12.25
N PRO A 13 7.06 27.40 -11.23
CA PRO A 13 6.82 26.73 -9.95
C PRO A 13 5.55 27.18 -9.19
N ILE A 14 5.11 28.42 -9.40
CA ILE A 14 3.96 28.99 -8.70
C ILE A 14 2.65 28.36 -9.17
N THR A 15 2.44 28.23 -10.48
CA THR A 15 1.19 27.74 -11.08
C THR A 15 0.99 26.24 -10.82
N ASP A 16 2.09 25.49 -10.79
CA ASP A 16 2.07 24.06 -10.52
C ASP A 16 1.82 23.78 -9.04
N SER A 17 2.36 24.60 -8.13
CA SER A 17 2.14 24.43 -6.69
C SER A 17 0.66 24.45 -6.30
N GLU A 18 -0.13 25.42 -6.79
CA GLU A 18 -1.54 25.54 -6.42
C GLU A 18 -2.41 24.39 -7.00
N LEU A 19 -2.12 23.97 -8.25
CA LEU A 19 -2.84 22.89 -8.92
C LEU A 19 -2.51 21.53 -8.28
N ILE A 20 -1.23 21.27 -8.01
CA ILE A 20 -0.72 20.04 -7.39
C ILE A 20 -1.21 19.93 -5.94
N ILE A 21 -1.23 21.03 -5.18
CA ILE A 21 -1.77 21.06 -3.81
C ILE A 21 -3.26 20.73 -3.81
N GLY A 22 -4.04 21.28 -4.75
CA GLY A 22 -5.48 21.00 -4.87
C GLY A 22 -5.78 19.52 -5.14
N ASP A 23 -5.06 18.92 -6.09
CA ASP A 23 -5.22 17.51 -6.44
C ASP A 23 -4.74 16.58 -5.30
N LYS A 24 -3.60 16.90 -4.66
CA LYS A 24 -3.10 16.16 -3.49
C LYS A 24 -4.09 16.22 -2.33
N ALA A 25 -4.65 17.39 -2.04
CA ALA A 25 -5.63 17.56 -0.97
C ALA A 25 -6.92 16.76 -1.22
N LEU A 26 -7.43 16.76 -2.46
CA LEU A 26 -8.61 15.96 -2.83
C LEU A 26 -8.32 14.47 -2.69
N TYR A 27 -7.16 14.01 -3.18
CA TYR A 27 -6.73 12.62 -3.08
C TYR A 27 -6.66 12.13 -1.63
N TRP A 28 -5.95 12.86 -0.76
CA TRP A 28 -5.85 12.52 0.66
C TRP A 28 -7.21 12.58 1.38
N SER A 29 -8.09 13.50 0.96
CA SER A 29 -9.45 13.57 1.49
C SER A 29 -10.29 12.34 1.13
N VAL A 30 -10.17 11.84 -0.10
CA VAL A 30 -10.86 10.63 -0.55
C VAL A 30 -10.36 9.42 0.23
N ILE A 31 -9.04 9.26 0.38
CA ILE A 31 -8.43 8.18 1.17
C ILE A 31 -8.89 8.25 2.63
N GLY A 32 -8.81 9.43 3.24
CA GLY A 32 -9.25 9.65 4.62
C GLY A 32 -10.72 9.30 4.82
N LEU A 33 -11.59 9.70 3.90
CA LEU A 33 -13.01 9.36 3.94
C LEU A 33 -13.24 7.85 3.81
N SER A 34 -12.52 7.15 2.92
CA SER A 34 -12.65 5.70 2.79
C SER A 34 -12.19 4.94 4.04
N VAL A 35 -11.14 5.42 4.72
CA VAL A 35 -10.72 4.86 6.02
C VAL A 35 -11.83 5.01 7.06
N ILE A 36 -12.43 6.21 7.15
CA ILE A 36 -13.53 6.47 8.09
C ILE A 36 -14.72 5.56 7.80
N VAL A 37 -15.14 5.44 6.54
CA VAL A 37 -16.24 4.56 6.12
C VAL A 37 -15.94 3.10 6.49
N TYR A 38 -14.71 2.64 6.26
CA TYR A 38 -14.28 1.30 6.64
C TYR A 38 -14.42 1.05 8.14
N PHE A 39 -13.95 1.98 9.00
CA PHE A 39 -14.09 1.84 10.45
C PHE A 39 -15.54 1.90 10.92
N ILE A 40 -16.39 2.72 10.31
CA ILE A 40 -17.83 2.74 10.61
C ILE A 40 -18.46 1.38 10.29
N LEU A 41 -18.17 0.81 9.13
CA LEU A 41 -18.66 -0.52 8.74
C LEU A 41 -18.19 -1.61 9.70
N LEU A 42 -16.93 -1.55 10.14
CA LEU A 42 -16.39 -2.47 11.15
C LEU A 42 -17.10 -2.34 12.50
N LEU A 43 -17.33 -1.12 12.98
CA LEU A 43 -18.02 -0.89 14.26
C LEU A 43 -19.48 -1.36 14.21
N LEU A 44 -20.18 -1.08 13.09
CA LEU A 44 -21.52 -1.59 12.84
C LEU A 44 -21.53 -3.11 12.81
N TRP A 45 -20.57 -3.72 12.11
CA TRP A 45 -20.41 -5.18 12.07
C TRP A 45 -20.22 -5.75 13.48
N ILE A 46 -19.30 -5.22 14.29
CA ILE A 46 -19.07 -5.66 15.68
C ILE A 46 -20.35 -5.52 16.51
N GLY A 47 -21.07 -4.40 16.40
CA GLY A 47 -22.30 -4.14 17.15
C GLY A 47 -23.43 -5.12 16.83
N LEU A 48 -23.68 -5.35 15.53
CA LEU A 48 -24.72 -6.28 15.06
C LEU A 48 -24.41 -7.73 15.46
N TYR A 49 -23.14 -8.13 15.31
CA TYR A 49 -22.72 -9.49 15.64
C TYR A 49 -22.65 -9.75 17.14
N LYS A 50 -22.36 -8.74 17.98
CA LYS A 50 -22.52 -8.84 19.44
C LYS A 50 -23.97 -9.09 19.84
N LYS A 51 -24.94 -8.44 19.16
CA LYS A 51 -26.37 -8.61 19.46
C LYS A 51 -26.90 -10.00 19.10
N GLN A 52 -26.37 -10.61 18.04
CA GLN A 52 -26.78 -11.95 17.57
C GLN A 52 -25.98 -13.10 18.19
N ALA A 53 -25.08 -12.81 19.13
CA ALA A 53 -24.14 -13.79 19.64
C ALA A 53 -24.82 -14.80 20.59
N ASN A 54 -24.94 -16.06 20.17
CA ASN A 54 -25.17 -17.17 21.10
C ASN A 54 -23.88 -17.41 21.93
N HIS A 55 -24.04 -17.51 23.25
CA HIS A 55 -22.97 -17.71 24.24
C HIS A 55 -22.96 -19.11 24.86
N GLU A 56 -23.90 -19.97 24.50
CA GLU A 56 -24.03 -21.35 25.01
C GLU A 56 -22.99 -22.29 24.41
N GLN A 57 -22.26 -21.84 23.39
CA GLN A 57 -21.36 -22.66 22.59
C GLN A 57 -20.08 -21.92 22.22
N PHE A 58 -18.96 -22.65 22.10
CA PHE A 58 -17.75 -22.11 21.47
C PHE A 58 -18.05 -21.65 20.04
N TYR A 59 -17.38 -20.58 19.61
CA TYR A 59 -17.66 -19.96 18.32
C TYR A 59 -16.90 -20.66 17.19
N GLN A 60 -17.57 -21.63 16.58
CA GLN A 60 -17.08 -22.41 15.46
C GLN A 60 -17.33 -21.70 14.14
N VAL A 61 -16.33 -21.71 13.25
CA VAL A 61 -16.38 -21.04 11.93
C VAL A 61 -15.43 -21.74 10.95
N SER A 62 -15.75 -21.74 9.66
CA SER A 62 -14.89 -22.33 8.64
C SER A 62 -13.53 -21.61 8.57
N ALA A 63 -12.48 -22.37 8.27
CA ALA A 63 -11.13 -21.82 8.07
C ALA A 63 -11.12 -20.75 6.96
N ALA A 64 -11.85 -20.98 5.87
CA ALA A 64 -11.94 -20.03 4.77
C ALA A 64 -12.52 -18.67 5.22
N LYS A 65 -13.63 -18.67 5.96
CA LYS A 65 -14.20 -17.43 6.48
C LYS A 65 -13.27 -16.79 7.51
N PHE A 66 -12.65 -17.58 8.38
CA PHE A 66 -11.73 -17.07 9.38
C PHE A 66 -10.56 -16.31 8.75
N VAL A 67 -9.87 -16.91 7.78
CA VAL A 67 -8.74 -16.27 7.08
C VAL A 67 -9.21 -15.03 6.33
N LEU A 68 -10.26 -15.17 5.51
CA LEU A 68 -10.75 -14.06 4.69
C LEU A 68 -11.19 -12.88 5.57
N MET A 69 -11.94 -13.14 6.63
CA MET A 69 -12.40 -12.08 7.52
C MET A 69 -11.26 -11.48 8.34
N ASN A 70 -10.24 -12.26 8.70
CA ASN A 70 -9.08 -11.69 9.36
C ASN A 70 -8.38 -10.66 8.46
N THR A 71 -8.14 -11.04 7.19
CA THR A 71 -7.55 -10.15 6.18
C THR A 71 -8.39 -8.91 5.92
N LEU A 72 -9.69 -9.10 5.66
CA LEU A 72 -10.60 -7.98 5.35
C LEU A 72 -10.88 -7.06 6.53
N THR A 73 -10.60 -7.48 7.77
CA THR A 73 -10.83 -6.69 8.98
C THR A 73 -9.54 -6.28 9.68
N LEU A 74 -8.38 -6.53 9.06
CA LEU A 74 -7.06 -6.24 9.63
C LEU A 74 -6.89 -6.83 11.05
N GLY A 75 -7.19 -8.12 11.19
CA GLY A 75 -7.01 -8.83 12.45
C GLY A 75 -8.16 -8.69 13.45
N MET A 76 -9.08 -7.74 13.26
CA MET A 76 -10.19 -7.49 14.19
C MET A 76 -11.16 -8.68 14.29
N PHE A 77 -11.28 -9.49 13.23
CA PHE A 77 -12.06 -10.72 13.27
C PHE A 77 -11.48 -11.73 14.27
N SER A 78 -10.14 -11.84 14.39
CA SER A 78 -9.51 -12.69 15.41
C SER A 78 -9.87 -12.20 16.82
N ALA A 79 -9.75 -10.90 17.09
CA ALA A 79 -10.18 -10.34 18.37
C ALA A 79 -11.65 -10.65 18.68
N TYR A 80 -12.54 -10.46 17.70
CA TYR A 80 -13.96 -10.83 17.84
C TYR A 80 -14.17 -12.33 18.09
N TRP A 81 -13.44 -13.20 17.39
CA TRP A 81 -13.48 -14.64 17.57
C TRP A 81 -13.03 -15.04 18.98
N PHE A 82 -11.94 -14.45 19.48
CA PHE A 82 -11.48 -14.64 20.87
C PHE A 82 -12.52 -14.14 21.89
N TYR A 83 -13.12 -12.96 21.66
CA TYR A 83 -14.19 -12.42 22.50
C TYR A 83 -15.34 -13.41 22.64
N ARG A 84 -15.83 -13.98 21.52
CA ARG A 84 -16.93 -14.94 21.52
C ARG A 84 -16.61 -16.19 22.32
N ASN A 85 -15.40 -16.74 22.14
CA ASN A 85 -14.98 -17.95 22.85
C ASN A 85 -14.74 -17.69 24.35
N PHE A 86 -14.12 -16.58 24.73
CA PHE A 86 -13.98 -16.22 26.14
C PHE A 86 -15.29 -15.85 26.81
N LYS A 87 -16.25 -15.28 26.08
CA LYS A 87 -17.59 -15.01 26.61
C LYS A 87 -18.36 -16.31 26.88
N HIS A 88 -18.21 -17.32 26.02
CA HIS A 88 -18.72 -18.66 26.31
C HIS A 88 -18.07 -19.27 27.56
N ILE A 89 -16.74 -19.14 27.72
CA ILE A 89 -16.04 -19.62 28.92
C ILE A 89 -16.53 -18.90 30.17
N GLN A 90 -16.69 -17.58 30.11
CA GLN A 90 -17.19 -16.77 31.21
C GLN A 90 -18.59 -17.23 31.64
N PHE A 91 -19.49 -17.42 30.66
CA PHE A 91 -20.87 -17.82 30.89
C PHE A 91 -20.99 -19.25 31.44
N THR A 92 -20.30 -20.21 30.82
CA THR A 92 -20.46 -21.65 31.14
C THR A 92 -19.77 -22.05 32.44
N TYR A 93 -18.64 -21.42 32.78
CA TYR A 93 -17.83 -21.78 33.95
C TYR A 93 -17.88 -20.74 35.07
N GLU A 94 -18.74 -19.73 34.96
CA GLU A 94 -18.90 -18.63 35.93
C GLU A 94 -17.57 -18.00 36.37
N GLN A 95 -16.60 -17.93 35.45
CA GLN A 95 -15.29 -17.38 35.76
C GLN A 95 -15.32 -15.85 35.77
N ASP A 96 -14.71 -15.25 36.78
CA ASP A 96 -14.47 -13.81 36.81
C ASP A 96 -13.33 -13.42 35.85
N ILE A 97 -13.67 -13.37 34.57
CA ILE A 97 -12.77 -12.96 33.48
C ILE A 97 -13.42 -11.84 32.68
N SER A 98 -12.59 -10.98 32.06
CA SER A 98 -13.06 -10.03 31.05
C SER A 98 -12.81 -10.55 29.63
N PRO A 99 -13.86 -10.97 28.88
CA PRO A 99 -13.70 -11.41 27.49
C PRO A 99 -13.22 -10.29 26.56
N VAL A 100 -13.56 -9.03 26.85
CA VAL A 100 -13.19 -7.89 26.03
C VAL A 100 -11.68 -7.65 26.08
N TRP A 101 -11.11 -7.61 27.28
CA TRP A 101 -9.66 -7.41 27.42
C TRP A 101 -8.86 -8.60 26.90
N ARG A 102 -9.36 -9.81 27.12
CA ARG A 102 -8.74 -11.02 26.55
C ARG A 102 -8.81 -11.07 25.03
N ALA A 103 -9.78 -10.41 24.42
CA ALA A 103 -9.91 -10.29 22.96
C ALA A 103 -8.99 -9.21 22.37
N ILE A 104 -8.90 -8.03 23.00
CA ILE A 104 -8.00 -6.95 22.56
C ILE A 104 -6.55 -7.43 22.62
N PHE A 105 -6.20 -8.13 23.70
CA PHE A 105 -4.86 -8.64 23.94
C PHE A 105 -4.73 -10.14 23.64
N PHE A 106 -5.47 -10.63 22.63
CA PHE A 106 -5.61 -12.08 22.40
C PHE A 106 -4.28 -12.82 22.27
N ILE A 107 -3.24 -12.16 21.78
CA ILE A 107 -1.88 -12.71 21.64
C ILE A 107 -1.37 -13.28 22.98
N PHE A 108 -1.61 -12.61 24.11
CA PHE A 108 -1.22 -13.11 25.44
C PHE A 108 -2.15 -14.20 25.98
N PHE A 109 -3.36 -14.31 25.42
CA PHE A 109 -4.40 -15.23 25.90
C PHE A 109 -4.62 -16.45 25.00
N ILE A 110 -3.81 -16.63 23.94
CA ILE A 110 -3.82 -17.82 23.08
C ILE A 110 -3.67 -19.08 23.92
N HIS A 111 -2.67 -19.11 24.80
CA HIS A 111 -2.44 -20.23 25.72
C HIS A 111 -3.66 -20.49 26.60
N SER A 112 -4.26 -19.43 27.17
CA SER A 112 -5.43 -19.57 28.04
C SER A 112 -6.61 -20.19 27.30
N LEU A 113 -6.88 -19.78 26.06
CA LEU A 113 -7.97 -20.36 25.27
C LEU A 113 -7.64 -21.81 24.89
N TRP A 114 -6.41 -22.09 24.46
CA TRP A 114 -5.96 -23.43 24.11
C TRP A 114 -6.13 -24.43 25.26
N THR A 115 -5.73 -24.06 26.49
CA THR A 115 -5.92 -24.92 27.67
C THR A 115 -7.41 -25.21 27.93
N GLN A 116 -8.29 -24.22 27.75
CA GLN A 116 -9.74 -24.41 27.92
C GLN A 116 -10.32 -25.32 26.83
N VAL A 117 -9.82 -25.23 25.60
CA VAL A 117 -10.21 -26.14 24.50
C VAL A 117 -9.73 -27.57 24.81
N GLN A 118 -8.49 -27.75 25.29
CA GLN A 118 -7.98 -29.07 25.64
C GLN A 118 -8.78 -29.75 26.76
N LYS A 119 -9.17 -29.01 27.81
CA LYS A 119 -9.98 -29.54 28.92
C LYS A 119 -11.34 -30.06 28.46
N ASN A 120 -11.89 -29.46 27.42
CA ASN A 120 -13.22 -29.78 26.90
C ASN A 120 -13.20 -30.66 25.65
N SER A 121 -12.02 -31.01 25.16
CA SER A 121 -11.86 -31.87 24.00
C SER A 121 -11.83 -33.33 24.44
N ILE A 122 -12.65 -34.17 23.80
CA ILE A 122 -12.64 -35.62 23.98
C ILE A 122 -11.32 -36.22 23.46
N ARG A 123 -10.68 -35.57 22.48
CA ARG A 123 -9.36 -35.95 21.97
C ARG A 123 -8.27 -35.17 22.70
N LYS A 124 -7.28 -35.88 23.25
CA LYS A 124 -6.10 -35.27 23.85
C LYS A 124 -5.27 -34.60 22.74
N ILE A 125 -5.36 -33.28 22.63
CA ILE A 125 -4.55 -32.50 21.70
C ILE A 125 -3.15 -32.41 22.30
N ALA A 126 -2.11 -32.76 21.54
CA ALA A 126 -0.74 -32.79 22.05
C ALA A 126 -0.26 -31.39 22.49
N SER A 127 0.38 -31.32 23.66
CA SER A 127 0.81 -30.07 24.33
C SER A 127 2.02 -29.41 23.68
N ASP A 128 2.84 -30.18 22.98
CA ASP A 128 4.00 -29.75 22.18
C ASP A 128 3.62 -28.75 21.08
N ARG A 129 2.43 -28.90 20.50
CA ARG A 129 1.91 -28.00 19.46
C ARG A 129 1.71 -26.57 19.97
N LEU A 130 1.34 -26.38 21.23
CA LEU A 130 1.12 -25.05 21.82
C LEU A 130 2.41 -24.23 21.88
N LEU A 131 3.54 -24.86 22.22
CA LEU A 131 4.84 -24.21 22.25
C LEU A 131 5.23 -23.76 20.84
N VAL A 132 5.06 -24.62 19.84
CA VAL A 132 5.33 -24.30 18.42
C VAL A 132 4.47 -23.11 17.96
N TYR A 133 3.20 -23.04 18.36
CA TYR A 133 2.31 -21.92 18.00
C TYR A 133 2.68 -20.61 18.69
N SER A 134 3.05 -20.65 19.97
CA SER A 134 3.51 -19.47 20.69
C SER A 134 4.80 -18.92 20.07
N ILE A 135 5.72 -19.80 19.65
CA ILE A 135 6.93 -19.42 18.92
C ILE A 135 6.59 -18.84 17.55
N ALA A 136 5.72 -19.50 16.77
CA ALA A 136 5.29 -19.01 15.47
C ALA A 136 4.61 -17.63 15.54
N MET A 137 3.78 -17.40 16.57
CA MET A 137 3.15 -16.10 16.83
C MET A 137 4.20 -15.04 17.21
N GLY A 138 5.15 -15.38 18.07
CA GLY A 138 6.26 -14.49 18.45
C GLY A 138 7.12 -14.09 17.24
N LEU A 139 7.46 -15.06 16.38
CA LEU A 139 8.19 -14.82 15.14
C LEU A 139 7.39 -13.94 14.16
N THR A 140 6.09 -14.16 14.05
CA THR A 140 5.21 -13.32 13.21
C THR A 140 5.20 -11.87 13.70
N CYS A 141 5.12 -11.65 15.01
CA CYS A 141 5.20 -10.31 15.61
C CYS A 141 6.58 -9.65 15.39
N LEU A 142 7.67 -10.41 15.44
CA LEU A 142 9.00 -9.91 15.15
C LEU A 142 9.15 -9.52 13.67
N LEU A 143 8.65 -10.36 12.76
CA LEU A 143 8.65 -10.06 11.32
C LEU A 143 7.85 -8.79 10.99
N ILE A 144 6.75 -8.53 11.71
CA ILE A 144 5.99 -7.27 11.59
C ILE A 144 6.88 -6.07 11.90
N ASN A 145 7.59 -6.10 13.04
CA ASN A 145 8.47 -5.00 13.46
C ASN A 145 9.64 -4.79 12.49
N ILE A 146 10.17 -5.87 11.91
CA ILE A 146 11.24 -5.75 10.90
C ILE A 146 10.66 -5.18 9.60
N SER A 147 9.46 -5.60 9.21
CA SER A 147 8.85 -5.20 7.94
C SER A 147 8.45 -3.72 7.87
N SER A 148 8.19 -3.07 9.01
CA SER A 148 7.90 -1.64 9.06
C SER A 148 9.08 -0.75 8.63
N GLU A 149 10.30 -1.28 8.59
CA GLU A 149 11.50 -0.58 8.12
C GLU A 149 11.63 -0.55 6.59
N PHE A 150 10.85 -1.36 5.86
CA PHE A 150 11.05 -1.57 4.43
C PHE A 150 10.19 -0.67 3.52
N ASP A 151 9.40 0.26 4.09
CA ASP A 151 8.52 1.20 3.39
C ASP A 151 7.68 0.57 2.25
N ILE A 152 7.29 -0.69 2.43
CA ILE A 152 6.53 -1.48 1.46
C ILE A 152 5.22 -1.89 2.14
N GLY A 153 4.15 -1.14 1.86
CA GLY A 153 2.81 -1.38 2.43
C GLY A 153 2.26 -2.80 2.18
N VAL A 154 2.77 -3.50 1.16
CA VAL A 154 2.44 -4.91 0.88
C VAL A 154 2.83 -5.85 2.03
N PHE A 155 3.89 -5.56 2.80
CA PHE A 155 4.25 -6.39 3.95
C PHE A 155 3.17 -6.42 5.03
N PHE A 156 2.43 -5.32 5.19
CA PHE A 156 1.34 -5.25 6.15
C PHE A 156 0.22 -6.26 5.83
N VAL A 157 -0.09 -6.46 4.54
CA VAL A 157 -1.09 -7.45 4.11
C VAL A 157 -0.61 -8.87 4.39
N PHE A 158 0.66 -9.17 4.08
CA PHE A 158 1.23 -10.51 4.32
C PHE A 158 1.33 -10.85 5.80
N THR A 159 1.65 -9.87 6.64
CA THR A 159 1.77 -10.10 8.08
C THR A 159 0.41 -10.32 8.75
N ASP A 160 -0.64 -9.60 8.34
CA ASP A 160 -2.00 -9.89 8.81
C ASP A 160 -2.46 -11.30 8.41
N LEU A 161 -2.17 -11.70 7.17
CA LEU A 161 -2.45 -13.05 6.70
C LEU A 161 -1.69 -14.11 7.53
N ALA A 162 -0.43 -13.84 7.89
CA ALA A 162 0.38 -14.74 8.72
C ALA A 162 -0.25 -14.95 10.11
N ILE A 163 -0.78 -13.91 10.75
CA ILE A 163 -1.50 -14.03 12.03
C ILE A 163 -2.70 -14.97 11.88
N ALA A 164 -3.50 -14.81 10.82
CA ALA A 164 -4.65 -15.66 10.55
C ALA A 164 -4.24 -17.14 10.40
N ILE A 165 -3.15 -17.39 9.67
CA ILE A 165 -2.61 -18.73 9.42
C ILE A 165 -2.13 -19.38 10.72
N VAL A 166 -1.39 -18.64 11.56
CA VAL A 166 -0.89 -19.13 12.85
C VAL A 166 -2.03 -19.54 13.79
N LEU A 167 -3.19 -18.91 13.69
CA LEU A 167 -4.37 -19.24 14.52
C LEU A 167 -5.19 -20.43 14.00
N LEU A 168 -4.98 -20.89 12.75
CA LEU A 168 -5.76 -22.00 12.17
C LEU A 168 -5.75 -23.29 12.99
N PRO A 169 -4.65 -23.72 13.61
CA PRO A 169 -4.66 -24.93 14.44
C PRO A 169 -5.56 -24.79 15.67
N LEU A 170 -5.56 -23.63 16.32
CA LEU A 170 -6.44 -23.34 17.45
C LEU A 170 -7.91 -23.24 17.00
N LEU A 171 -8.17 -22.61 15.85
CA LEU A 171 -9.50 -22.64 15.23
C LEU A 171 -9.97 -24.07 14.96
N ASN A 172 -9.10 -24.90 14.37
CA ASN A 172 -9.40 -26.29 14.10
C ASN A 172 -9.67 -27.09 15.37
N ALA A 173 -8.95 -26.81 16.46
CA ALA A 173 -9.22 -27.41 17.76
C ALA A 173 -10.61 -27.03 18.30
N VAL A 174 -10.99 -25.75 18.21
CA VAL A 174 -12.34 -25.28 18.59
C VAL A 174 -13.44 -25.92 17.73
N ASN A 175 -13.20 -26.02 16.41
CA ASN A 175 -14.14 -26.63 15.47
C ASN A 175 -14.33 -28.14 15.67
N GLN A 176 -13.40 -28.81 16.34
CA GLN A 176 -13.47 -30.25 16.65
C GLN A 176 -14.13 -30.55 17.99
N LEU A 177 -14.46 -29.55 18.80
CA LEU A 177 -15.18 -29.77 20.06
C LEU A 177 -16.58 -30.34 19.75
N GLU A 178 -16.84 -31.56 20.19
CA GLU A 178 -18.18 -32.16 20.17
C GLU A 178 -19.05 -31.46 21.20
N GLN A 179 -20.02 -30.69 20.71
CA GLN A 179 -21.06 -30.07 21.53
C GLN A 179 -22.36 -30.80 21.30
N GLN A 180 -23.21 -30.87 22.33
CA GLN A 180 -24.51 -31.56 22.29
C GLN A 180 -25.29 -31.21 20.99
N GLY A 181 -25.28 -32.14 20.03
CA GLY A 181 -26.12 -32.17 18.84
C GLY A 181 -25.79 -31.28 17.62
N SER A 182 -24.74 -30.44 17.59
CA SER A 182 -24.77 -29.28 16.64
C SER A 182 -23.47 -28.80 15.99
N VAL A 183 -22.32 -29.50 16.07
CA VAL A 183 -21.03 -29.03 15.48
C VAL A 183 -21.14 -28.59 14.01
N LYS A 184 -21.86 -29.37 13.18
CA LYS A 184 -22.10 -29.00 11.78
C LYS A 184 -23.00 -27.77 11.61
N GLN A 185 -23.94 -27.54 12.53
CA GLN A 185 -24.89 -26.42 12.47
C GLN A 185 -24.24 -25.09 12.91
N GLY A 186 -23.33 -25.13 13.89
CA GLY A 186 -22.58 -23.95 14.33
C GLY A 186 -21.67 -23.41 13.23
N ILE A 187 -20.90 -24.29 12.57
CA ILE A 187 -20.02 -23.91 11.46
C ILE A 187 -20.83 -23.36 10.28
N THR A 188 -21.90 -24.03 9.84
CA THR A 188 -22.68 -23.57 8.67
C THR A 188 -23.31 -22.20 8.91
N SER A 189 -23.93 -21.99 10.07
CA SER A 189 -24.56 -20.71 10.43
C SER A 189 -23.54 -19.57 10.47
N ASN A 190 -22.44 -19.75 11.21
CA ASN A 190 -21.43 -18.70 11.40
C ASN A 190 -20.55 -18.46 10.17
N SER A 191 -20.54 -19.38 9.21
CA SER A 191 -19.72 -19.30 7.99
C SER A 191 -20.41 -18.63 6.81
N THR A 192 -21.67 -18.21 6.95
CA THR A 192 -22.38 -17.49 5.89
C THR A 192 -21.88 -16.04 5.75
N PHE A 193 -21.80 -15.55 4.52
CA PHE A 193 -21.57 -14.13 4.24
C PHE A 193 -22.91 -13.41 4.10
N ASN A 194 -22.91 -12.12 4.43
CA ASN A 194 -24.06 -11.23 4.34
C ASN A 194 -23.60 -9.89 3.73
N GLY A 195 -24.55 -8.98 3.49
CA GLY A 195 -24.28 -7.67 2.89
C GLY A 195 -23.22 -6.85 3.63
N PHE A 196 -23.09 -6.99 4.94
CA PHE A 196 -22.05 -6.28 5.71
C PHE A 196 -20.65 -6.77 5.36
N HIS A 197 -20.46 -8.08 5.22
CA HIS A 197 -19.15 -8.62 4.83
C HIS A 197 -18.75 -8.14 3.43
N ILE A 198 -19.73 -8.04 2.52
CA ILE A 198 -19.51 -7.47 1.18
C ILE A 198 -19.10 -6.00 1.30
N GLY A 199 -19.81 -5.21 2.11
CA GLY A 199 -19.46 -3.80 2.35
C GLY A 199 -18.06 -3.60 2.91
N VAL A 200 -17.68 -4.39 3.93
CA VAL A 200 -16.32 -4.38 4.50
C VAL A 200 -15.29 -4.80 3.46
N ALA A 201 -15.56 -5.85 2.68
CA ALA A 201 -14.67 -6.31 1.62
C ALA A 201 -14.44 -5.24 0.55
N SER A 202 -15.51 -4.57 0.11
CA SER A 202 -15.44 -3.51 -0.89
C SER A 202 -14.66 -2.30 -0.36
N ALA A 203 -14.90 -1.88 0.88
CA ALA A 203 -14.17 -0.79 1.49
C ALA A 203 -12.67 -1.11 1.66
N TYR A 204 -12.35 -2.34 2.11
CA TYR A 204 -10.97 -2.81 2.20
C TYR A 204 -10.27 -2.85 0.84
N LEU A 205 -10.93 -3.37 -0.20
CA LEU A 205 -10.37 -3.44 -1.54
C LEU A 205 -10.11 -2.03 -2.12
N PHE A 206 -11.04 -1.10 -1.90
CA PHE A 206 -10.87 0.29 -2.32
C PHE A 206 -9.66 0.94 -1.62
N MET A 207 -9.49 0.69 -0.31
CA MET A 207 -8.34 1.21 0.44
C MET A 207 -7.00 0.65 -0.04
N THR A 208 -6.97 -0.62 -0.45
CA THR A 208 -5.73 -1.33 -0.80
C THR A 208 -5.34 -1.20 -2.27
N VAL A 209 -6.25 -0.72 -3.13
CA VAL A 209 -5.98 -0.60 -4.58
C VAL A 209 -4.76 0.29 -4.85
N PHE A 210 -4.61 1.39 -4.11
CA PHE A 210 -3.50 2.34 -4.29
C PHE A 210 -2.16 1.72 -3.90
N THR A 211 -2.10 1.02 -2.76
CA THR A 211 -0.91 0.28 -2.34
C THR A 211 -0.51 -0.77 -3.38
N VAL A 212 -1.49 -1.45 -3.98
CA VAL A 212 -1.23 -2.42 -5.04
C VAL A 212 -0.72 -1.74 -6.31
N THR A 213 -1.31 -0.62 -6.72
CA THR A 213 -0.87 0.09 -7.93
C THR A 213 0.54 0.66 -7.78
N GLU A 214 0.87 1.21 -6.61
CA GLU A 214 2.22 1.68 -6.30
C GLU A 214 3.24 0.54 -6.33
N PHE A 215 2.93 -0.60 -5.70
CA PHE A 215 3.80 -1.78 -5.67
C PHE A 215 4.14 -2.29 -7.07
N PHE A 216 3.15 -2.29 -7.97
CA PHE A 216 3.34 -2.69 -9.37
C PHE A 216 3.86 -1.56 -10.27
N ASN A 217 4.12 -0.35 -9.76
CA ASN A 217 4.48 0.84 -10.56
C ASN A 217 3.43 1.16 -11.64
N LEU A 218 2.15 0.91 -11.38
CA LEU A 218 1.03 1.25 -12.27
C LEU A 218 0.66 2.73 -12.20
N THR A 219 0.98 3.38 -11.07
CA THR A 219 0.85 4.81 -10.85
C THR A 219 2.22 5.40 -10.56
N PRO A 220 2.41 6.72 -10.78
CA PRO A 220 3.65 7.38 -10.38
C PRO A 220 3.96 7.18 -8.90
N GLN A 221 5.24 7.16 -8.58
CA GLN A 221 5.74 7.12 -7.21
C GLN A 221 6.35 8.47 -6.89
N ASN A 222 6.26 8.88 -5.63
CA ASN A 222 6.89 10.11 -5.16
C ASN A 222 8.44 9.99 -5.04
N LYS A 223 9.08 9.21 -5.91
CA LYS A 223 10.52 9.00 -5.97
C LYS A 223 10.98 8.66 -7.37
N VAL A 224 12.26 8.87 -7.62
CA VAL A 224 12.90 8.50 -8.88
C VAL A 224 12.89 6.99 -9.06
N VAL A 225 12.47 6.55 -10.25
CA VAL A 225 12.45 5.14 -10.66
C VAL A 225 13.37 4.90 -11.86
N GLU A 226 13.90 3.69 -11.96
CA GLU A 226 14.58 3.25 -13.18
C GLU A 226 13.58 3.09 -14.31
N GLY A 227 13.94 3.51 -15.53
CA GLY A 227 13.03 3.41 -16.68
C GLY A 227 12.59 1.99 -17.02
N LYS A 228 13.36 0.96 -16.62
CA LYS A 228 12.96 -0.46 -16.77
C LYS A 228 11.76 -0.88 -15.90
N LYS A 229 11.42 -0.08 -14.87
CA LYS A 229 10.25 -0.30 -14.01
C LYS A 229 8.98 0.33 -14.59
N LEU A 230 9.10 1.18 -15.61
CA LEU A 230 7.95 1.76 -16.29
C LEU A 230 7.25 0.71 -17.15
N TRP A 231 5.93 0.80 -17.21
CA TRP A 231 5.16 -0.11 -18.04
C TRP A 231 5.24 0.28 -19.51
N HIS A 232 5.10 -0.72 -20.38
CA HIS A 232 5.15 -0.53 -21.83
C HIS A 232 4.12 0.49 -22.33
N HIS A 233 2.96 0.59 -21.68
CA HIS A 233 1.93 1.55 -22.08
C HIS A 233 2.37 3.01 -21.87
N ASP A 234 3.09 3.30 -20.77
CA ASP A 234 3.63 4.64 -20.47
C ASP A 234 4.78 4.99 -21.43
N ILE A 235 5.68 4.03 -21.68
CA ILE A 235 6.76 4.21 -22.66
C ILE A 235 6.18 4.45 -24.06
N ASN A 236 5.18 3.67 -24.48
CA ASN A 236 4.52 3.86 -25.77
C ASN A 236 3.82 5.21 -25.86
N MET A 237 3.25 5.71 -24.76
CA MET A 237 2.69 7.07 -24.70
C MET A 237 3.77 8.11 -24.96
N MET A 238 4.92 8.01 -24.29
CA MET A 238 6.06 8.91 -24.50
C MET A 238 6.61 8.85 -25.93
N VAL A 239 6.71 7.65 -26.51
CA VAL A 239 7.12 7.46 -27.91
C VAL A 239 6.11 8.10 -28.88
N ASN A 240 4.81 7.85 -28.69
CA ASN A 240 3.76 8.42 -29.54
C ASN A 240 3.67 9.95 -29.44
N LYS A 241 4.08 10.51 -28.31
CA LYS A 241 4.17 11.96 -28.06
C LYS A 241 5.50 12.57 -28.53
N GLY A 242 6.44 11.76 -29.02
CA GLY A 242 7.74 12.23 -29.50
C GLY A 242 8.72 12.64 -28.40
N ILE A 243 8.46 12.24 -27.15
CA ILE A 243 9.32 12.54 -25.99
C ILE A 243 10.60 11.72 -26.04
N VAL A 244 10.46 10.42 -26.35
CA VAL A 244 11.57 9.46 -26.48
C VAL A 244 11.47 8.74 -27.82
N GLN A 245 12.61 8.33 -28.39
CA GLN A 245 12.60 7.55 -29.63
C GLN A 245 12.28 6.07 -29.39
N PRO A 246 11.78 5.34 -30.39
CA PRO A 246 11.68 3.89 -30.32
C PRO A 246 13.05 3.26 -30.02
N LYS A 247 13.08 2.29 -29.09
CA LYS A 247 14.30 1.57 -28.63
C LYS A 247 15.32 2.44 -27.89
N GLU A 248 14.94 3.62 -27.45
CA GLU A 248 15.76 4.49 -26.62
C GLU A 248 15.37 4.29 -25.13
N PRO A 249 16.10 3.48 -24.35
CA PRO A 249 15.69 3.15 -22.99
C PRO A 249 15.83 4.37 -22.08
N ILE A 250 14.76 4.65 -21.34
CA ILE A 250 14.77 5.65 -20.27
C ILE A 250 15.68 5.13 -19.15
N LYS A 251 16.60 5.99 -18.68
CA LYS A 251 17.55 5.64 -17.61
C LYS A 251 16.90 5.82 -16.26
N LEU A 252 16.53 7.06 -15.95
CA LEU A 252 15.80 7.44 -14.77
C LEU A 252 14.60 8.29 -15.17
N PHE A 253 13.54 8.14 -14.38
CA PHE A 253 12.27 8.80 -14.57
C PHE A 253 11.68 9.18 -13.21
N TYR A 254 11.05 10.34 -13.15
CA TYR A 254 10.29 10.81 -12.01
C TYR A 254 9.01 11.48 -12.51
N SER A 255 7.94 11.38 -11.73
CA SER A 255 6.68 12.07 -12.01
C SER A 255 6.01 12.43 -10.69
N ASP A 256 5.60 13.68 -10.53
CA ASP A 256 4.84 14.17 -9.37
C ASP A 256 3.32 14.01 -9.57
N ALA A 257 2.89 13.38 -10.67
CA ALA A 257 1.49 13.09 -10.91
C ALA A 257 0.95 12.07 -9.89
N LEU A 258 -0.32 12.21 -9.50
CA LEU A 258 -0.93 11.32 -8.52
C LEU A 258 -1.35 9.97 -9.08
N VAL A 259 -2.02 9.99 -10.24
CA VAL A 259 -2.75 8.80 -10.74
C VAL A 259 -2.16 8.28 -12.05
N TRP A 260 -1.76 9.17 -12.97
CA TRP A 260 -1.38 8.75 -14.32
C TRP A 260 -0.06 9.36 -14.74
N PHE A 261 0.86 8.52 -15.22
CA PHE A 261 2.12 8.98 -15.82
C PHE A 261 1.91 9.91 -17.01
N LYS A 262 0.72 9.99 -17.61
CA LYS A 262 0.42 10.95 -18.68
C LYS A 262 0.38 12.41 -18.20
N ALA A 263 0.13 12.65 -16.92
CA ALA A 263 -0.10 14.00 -16.40
C ALA A 263 1.20 14.77 -16.13
N ASP A 264 2.29 14.09 -15.79
CA ASP A 264 3.61 14.67 -15.54
C ASP A 264 4.71 13.64 -15.76
N GLY A 265 5.90 14.06 -16.15
CA GLY A 265 7.07 13.21 -16.16
C GLY A 265 8.36 13.92 -16.55
N ASN A 266 9.42 13.62 -15.80
CA ASN A 266 10.76 14.19 -15.92
C ASN A 266 11.76 13.04 -16.03
N GLY A 267 12.62 13.05 -17.04
CA GLY A 267 13.51 11.91 -17.28
C GLY A 267 14.57 12.15 -18.33
N PHE A 268 15.40 11.14 -18.53
CA PHE A 268 16.44 11.16 -19.55
C PHE A 268 16.80 9.77 -20.05
N THR A 269 17.39 9.74 -21.24
CA THR A 269 17.93 8.56 -21.92
C THR A 269 19.45 8.71 -22.08
N GLU A 270 20.09 7.89 -22.91
CA GLU A 270 21.51 8.11 -23.27
C GLU A 270 21.75 9.30 -24.20
N GLN A 271 20.71 9.84 -24.85
CA GLN A 271 20.85 10.86 -25.89
C GLN A 271 20.13 12.17 -25.57
N ARG A 272 19.07 12.13 -24.76
CA ARG A 272 18.21 13.29 -24.50
C ARG A 272 17.73 13.35 -23.05
N VAL A 273 17.36 14.55 -22.65
CA VAL A 273 16.62 14.86 -21.44
C VAL A 273 15.25 15.42 -21.83
N PHE A 274 14.25 15.15 -21.02
CA PHE A 274 12.87 15.55 -21.29
C PHE A 274 12.08 15.87 -20.02
N SER A 275 11.09 16.73 -20.18
CA SER A 275 10.02 17.00 -19.23
C SER A 275 8.69 17.11 -19.99
N TYR A 276 7.60 16.65 -19.41
CA TYR A 276 6.26 16.84 -19.95
C TYR A 276 5.24 16.98 -18.83
N TRP A 277 4.17 17.72 -19.11
CA TRP A 277 3.11 18.01 -18.15
C TRP A 277 1.79 18.28 -18.85
N VAL A 278 0.70 18.21 -18.09
CA VAL A 278 -0.63 18.59 -18.55
C VAL A 278 -1.09 19.82 -17.78
N LEU A 279 -1.37 20.90 -18.50
CA LEU A 279 -1.92 22.14 -17.94
C LEU A 279 -3.27 22.41 -18.62
N GLU A 280 -4.33 22.56 -17.82
CA GLU A 280 -5.70 22.79 -18.30
C GLU A 280 -6.16 21.76 -19.37
N GLY A 281 -5.73 20.50 -19.20
CA GLY A 281 -6.05 19.41 -20.14
C GLY A 281 -5.23 19.41 -21.43
N VAL A 282 -4.34 20.38 -21.63
CA VAL A 282 -3.41 20.46 -22.76
C VAL A 282 -2.08 19.85 -22.38
N PHE A 283 -1.55 18.99 -23.26
CA PHE A 283 -0.28 18.30 -23.08
C PHE A 283 0.88 19.16 -23.62
N TYR A 284 1.88 19.38 -22.78
CA TYR A 284 3.11 20.09 -23.09
C TYR A 284 4.32 19.17 -22.89
N SER A 285 5.40 19.43 -23.62
CA SER A 285 6.64 18.68 -23.47
C SER A 285 7.84 19.49 -23.94
N GLU A 286 8.94 19.36 -23.22
CA GLU A 286 10.24 19.93 -23.53
C GLU A 286 11.25 18.79 -23.67
N VAL A 287 12.06 18.81 -24.74
CA VAL A 287 13.08 17.81 -25.01
C VAL A 287 14.36 18.51 -25.44
N ALA A 288 15.51 18.00 -25.02
CA ALA A 288 16.82 18.45 -25.51
C ALA A 288 17.76 17.25 -25.66
N GLU A 289 18.40 17.15 -26.83
CA GLU A 289 19.55 16.26 -26.99
C GLU A 289 20.76 16.85 -26.29
N TYR A 290 21.65 16.02 -25.76
CA TYR A 290 22.78 16.49 -24.95
C TYR A 290 23.67 17.51 -25.67
N GLN A 291 23.84 17.37 -26.98
CA GLN A 291 24.59 18.30 -27.83
C GLN A 291 24.00 19.72 -27.89
N ASN A 292 22.72 19.87 -27.56
CA ASN A 292 21.99 21.14 -27.57
C ASN A 292 21.85 21.74 -26.18
N ILE A 293 22.52 21.20 -25.16
CA ILE A 293 22.49 21.69 -23.78
C ILE A 293 23.76 22.48 -23.49
N ALA A 294 23.61 23.76 -23.16
CA ALA A 294 24.70 24.65 -22.78
C ALA A 294 25.02 24.56 -21.28
N ASN A 295 24.01 24.38 -20.42
CA ASN A 295 24.20 24.35 -18.97
C ASN A 295 23.13 23.50 -18.26
N ILE A 296 23.51 22.93 -17.12
CA ILE A 296 22.63 22.23 -16.18
C ILE A 296 22.85 22.81 -14.78
N LYS A 297 21.88 23.59 -14.29
CA LYS A 297 21.87 24.19 -12.94
C LYS A 297 20.87 23.45 -12.06
N VAL A 298 21.16 23.33 -10.77
CA VAL A 298 20.32 22.61 -9.81
C VAL A 298 20.06 23.50 -8.61
N GLU A 299 18.80 23.54 -8.18
CA GLU A 299 18.35 24.11 -6.92
C GLU A 299 17.77 22.96 -6.09
N TRP A 300 18.43 22.64 -4.98
CA TRP A 300 18.09 21.48 -4.16
C TRP A 300 16.87 21.78 -3.31
N GLY A 301 15.89 20.88 -3.34
CA GLY A 301 14.75 20.88 -2.42
C GLY A 301 15.16 20.41 -1.02
N GLU A 302 14.43 20.88 -0.01
CA GLU A 302 14.53 20.44 1.39
C GLU A 302 13.22 19.73 1.79
N ASP A 303 13.27 18.85 2.80
CA ASP A 303 12.09 18.27 3.46
C ASP A 303 10.96 17.76 2.54
N ASP A 304 11.29 16.85 1.62
CA ASP A 304 10.38 16.24 0.64
C ASP A 304 9.85 17.19 -0.47
N GLU A 305 10.39 18.41 -0.56
CA GLU A 305 10.18 19.28 -1.72
C GLU A 305 10.98 18.81 -2.93
N ASN A 306 10.53 19.18 -4.13
CA ASN A 306 11.21 18.83 -5.37
C ASN A 306 12.45 19.70 -5.56
N SER A 307 13.57 19.06 -5.88
CA SER A 307 14.72 19.71 -6.49
C SER A 307 14.37 20.14 -7.92
N VAL A 308 14.82 21.34 -8.29
CA VAL A 308 14.57 21.93 -9.61
C VAL A 308 15.87 21.92 -10.41
N ILE A 309 15.88 21.15 -11.50
CA ILE A 309 17.01 21.09 -12.44
C ILE A 309 16.66 21.93 -13.66
N THR A 310 17.39 23.03 -13.85
CA THR A 310 17.24 23.91 -15.01
C THR A 310 18.15 23.45 -16.14
N ILE A 311 17.57 23.17 -17.30
CA ILE A 311 18.28 22.84 -18.53
C ILE A 311 18.29 24.06 -19.44
N THR A 312 19.46 24.67 -19.62
CA THR A 312 19.65 25.77 -20.55
C THR A 312 20.17 25.22 -21.88
N ARG A 313 19.44 25.46 -22.96
CA ARG A 313 19.82 25.06 -24.33
C ARG A 313 20.84 26.03 -24.94
N THR A 314 21.48 25.61 -26.03
CA THR A 314 22.44 26.44 -26.79
C THR A 314 21.81 27.69 -27.42
N ASP A 315 20.49 27.73 -27.58
CA ASP A 315 19.73 28.90 -28.01
C ASP A 315 19.28 29.82 -26.86
N ASN A 316 19.75 29.55 -25.63
CA ASN A 316 19.37 30.20 -24.37
C ASN A 316 17.91 29.99 -23.93
N SER A 317 17.14 29.11 -24.60
CA SER A 317 15.86 28.67 -24.04
C SER A 317 16.09 27.75 -22.85
N GLU A 318 15.17 27.77 -21.89
CA GLU A 318 15.25 26.98 -20.67
C GLU A 318 13.99 26.14 -20.46
N PHE A 319 14.17 24.99 -19.81
CA PHE A 319 13.08 24.22 -19.23
C PHE A 319 13.54 23.53 -17.95
N TYR A 320 12.58 23.09 -17.16
CA TYR A 320 12.80 22.61 -15.80
C TYR A 320 12.47 21.13 -15.68
N LEU A 321 13.25 20.43 -14.85
CA LEU A 321 12.91 19.11 -14.33
C LEU A 321 12.61 19.25 -12.85
N TYR A 322 11.48 18.73 -12.41
CA TYR A 322 11.16 18.59 -11.01
C TYR A 322 11.49 17.17 -10.59
N VAL A 323 12.21 17.00 -9.48
CA VAL A 323 12.61 15.68 -8.99
C VAL A 323 12.52 15.65 -7.47
N SER A 324 11.80 14.69 -6.91
CA SER A 324 11.65 14.59 -5.45
C SER A 324 13.01 14.39 -4.75
N SER A 325 13.22 15.16 -3.70
CA SER A 325 14.36 15.04 -2.78
C SER A 325 14.28 13.82 -1.85
N LEU A 326 13.13 13.11 -1.85
CA LEU A 326 12.89 11.92 -1.04
C LEU A 326 14.01 10.88 -1.25
N ASP A 327 14.50 10.33 -0.15
CA ASP A 327 15.61 9.37 -0.09
C ASP A 327 16.93 9.84 -0.76
N GLY A 328 17.08 11.15 -1.03
CA GLY A 328 18.22 11.72 -1.76
C GLY A 328 18.32 11.24 -3.22
N LYS A 329 17.19 10.82 -3.81
CA LYS A 329 17.15 10.25 -5.16
C LYS A 329 17.30 11.29 -6.27
N ASP A 330 16.97 12.54 -5.99
CA ASP A 330 17.31 13.70 -6.81
C ASP A 330 18.80 13.82 -7.10
N LYS A 331 19.67 13.58 -6.10
CA LYS A 331 21.13 13.61 -6.26
C LYS A 331 21.63 12.51 -7.19
N GLU A 332 21.04 11.31 -7.09
CA GLU A 332 21.33 10.21 -8.01
C GLU A 332 20.88 10.55 -9.44
N PHE A 333 19.68 11.13 -9.59
CA PHE A 333 19.13 11.55 -10.87
C PHE A 333 20.02 12.60 -11.55
N GLU A 334 20.36 13.65 -10.81
CA GLU A 334 21.20 14.76 -11.26
C GLU A 334 22.61 14.27 -11.65
N SER A 335 23.25 13.47 -10.80
CA SER A 335 24.60 12.98 -11.03
C SER A 335 24.68 12.15 -12.32
N LYS A 336 23.70 11.25 -12.55
CA LYS A 336 23.64 10.43 -13.77
C LYS A 336 23.33 11.25 -15.01
N LEU A 337 22.42 12.22 -14.90
CA LEU A 337 22.11 13.15 -15.97
C LEU A 337 23.35 13.96 -16.39
N ARG A 338 24.07 14.53 -15.42
CA ARG A 338 25.28 15.32 -15.64
C ARG A 338 26.40 14.50 -16.28
N ALA A 339 26.61 13.26 -15.83
CA ALA A 339 27.60 12.36 -16.41
C ALA A 339 27.33 12.09 -17.90
N LEU A 340 26.06 11.83 -18.27
CA LEU A 340 25.69 11.63 -19.68
C LEU A 340 25.87 12.89 -20.52
N TRP A 341 25.53 14.07 -19.97
CA TRP A 341 25.78 15.34 -20.64
C TRP A 341 27.27 15.60 -20.87
N GLN A 342 28.12 15.36 -19.87
CA GLN A 342 29.58 15.51 -20.00
C GLN A 342 30.17 14.56 -21.05
N VAL A 343 29.78 13.28 -21.02
CA VAL A 343 30.26 12.26 -21.96
C VAL A 343 29.87 12.60 -23.40
N ASN A 344 28.61 12.97 -23.64
CA ASN A 344 28.13 13.31 -24.98
C ASN A 344 28.74 14.61 -25.53
N ASN A 345 29.15 15.54 -24.66
CA ASN A 345 29.79 16.80 -25.06
C ASN A 345 31.31 16.83 -24.93
N LYS A 346 31.94 15.69 -24.57
CA LYS A 346 33.39 15.58 -24.33
C LYS A 346 33.92 16.62 -23.32
N LEU A 347 33.10 16.96 -22.33
CA LEU A 347 33.50 17.85 -21.23
C LEU A 347 34.35 17.05 -20.23
N PRO A 348 35.31 17.70 -19.54
CA PRO A 348 36.02 17.05 -18.45
C PRO A 348 35.03 16.60 -17.36
N SER A 349 35.25 15.39 -16.84
CA SER A 349 34.45 14.73 -15.80
C SER A 349 34.49 15.47 -14.48
#